data_AF-A0A6V8SJ76-F1
#
_entry.id   AF-A0A6V8SJ76-F1
#
_cell.length_a   1.000
_cell.length_b   1.000
_cell.length_c   1.000
_cell.angle_alpha   90.00
_cell.angle_beta   90.00
_cell.angle_gamma   90.00
#
_symmetry.space_group_name_H-M   'P 1'
#
loop_
_entity.id
_entity.type
_entity.pdbx_description
1 polymer ?
#
loop_
_entity_poly.entity_id
_entity_poly.type
_entity_poly.pdbx_seq_one_letter_code
_entity_poly.pdbx_strand_id
1 'polypeptide(L)'
;MQNKSSKPFYLQSEKNNLRVKITIGLILLVLALITPPLFLIVIIYMVYIAYQIKKNKSEQVIKFEEILRLYSSESYDQCIVECNHYYYNDNLKVHIIKALCLYENKNYQEFINIIKQIDGSKLNEDIDIFLKLAQSYEYTGQIDEAKIIYKKLLKYQTNSKFLKDKIEQK
;
A
#
# COMPACT_ATOMS: atom_id res chain seq x y z
N MET A 1 -4.83 17.67 -13.13
CA MET A 1 -3.55 17.55 -12.40
C MET A 1 -3.67 16.43 -11.37
N GLN A 2 -3.29 15.20 -11.72
CA GLN A 2 -3.25 14.09 -10.77
C GLN A 2 -1.90 14.14 -10.04
N ASN A 3 -1.89 14.60 -8.80
CA ASN A 3 -0.79 14.29 -7.89
C ASN A 3 -1.03 12.86 -7.37
N LYS A 4 -0.84 11.86 -8.24
CA LYS A 4 -0.78 10.46 -7.81
C LYS A 4 0.47 10.37 -6.92
N SER A 5 0.25 10.16 -5.63
CA SER A 5 1.31 9.78 -4.68
C SER A 5 2.20 8.73 -5.35
N SER A 6 3.51 9.00 -5.46
CA SER A 6 4.49 8.05 -6.00
C SER A 6 4.55 6.74 -5.21
N LYS A 7 3.99 6.72 -3.99
CA LYS A 7 3.92 5.53 -3.14
C LYS A 7 2.84 4.54 -3.60
N PRO A 8 3.13 3.23 -3.58
CA PRO A 8 2.14 2.17 -3.80
C PRO A 8 0.92 2.31 -2.88
N PHE A 9 -0.24 1.82 -3.32
CA PHE A 9 -1.53 2.04 -2.63
C PHE A 9 -1.54 1.54 -1.17
N TYR A 10 -0.79 0.48 -0.87
CA TYR A 10 -0.67 -0.07 0.48
C TYR A 10 0.20 0.78 1.41
N LEU A 11 1.05 1.67 0.87
CA LEU A 11 1.85 2.61 1.65
C LEU A 11 1.22 4.01 1.75
N GLN A 12 -0.03 4.17 1.31
CA GLN A 12 -0.72 5.46 1.36
C GLN A 12 -1.48 5.65 2.67
N SER A 13 -1.07 6.70 3.40
CA SER A 13 -1.72 7.21 4.62
C SER A 13 -3.11 7.79 4.32
N GLU A 14 -4.09 7.49 5.19
CA GLU A 14 -5.43 8.12 5.11
C GLU A 14 -5.43 9.57 5.65
N LYS A 15 -4.45 9.93 6.50
CA LYS A 15 -4.34 11.27 7.12
C LYS A 15 -3.96 12.37 6.13
N ASN A 16 -3.12 12.07 5.12
CA ASN A 16 -2.69 13.08 4.15
C ASN A 16 -3.85 13.68 3.34
N ASN A 17 -4.92 12.90 3.11
CA ASN A 17 -6.11 13.37 2.41
C ASN A 17 -6.93 14.37 3.24
N LEU A 18 -6.83 14.35 4.58
CA LEU A 18 -7.61 15.24 5.43
C LEU A 18 -7.11 16.69 5.37
N ARG A 19 -5.80 16.90 5.34
CA ARG A 19 -5.20 18.25 5.25
C ARG A 19 -5.67 18.96 3.97
N VAL A 20 -5.62 18.26 2.83
CA VAL A 20 -6.10 18.78 1.54
C VAL A 20 -7.59 19.11 1.59
N LYS A 21 -8.42 18.24 2.19
CA LYS A 21 -9.85 18.48 2.35
C LYS A 21 -10.15 19.71 3.22
N ILE A 22 -9.39 19.92 4.30
CA ILE A 22 -9.51 21.13 5.13
C ILE A 22 -9.17 22.38 4.31
N THR A 23 -8.08 22.36 3.52
CA THR A 23 -7.70 23.48 2.65
C THR A 23 -8.80 23.79 1.61
N ILE A 24 -9.40 22.77 0.99
CA ILE A 24 -10.53 22.96 0.07
C ILE A 24 -11.72 23.60 0.79
N GLY A 25 -12.02 23.17 2.01
CA GLY A 25 -13.07 23.78 2.84
C GLY A 25 -12.84 25.27 3.10
N LEU A 26 -11.60 25.67 3.39
CA LEU A 26 -11.25 27.08 3.57
C LEU A 26 -11.44 27.90 2.27
N ILE A 27 -11.08 27.34 1.12
CA ILE A 27 -11.29 28.00 -0.18
C ILE A 27 -12.80 28.18 -0.45
N LEU A 28 -13.61 27.14 -0.20
CA LEU A 28 -15.06 27.22 -0.34
C LEU A 28 -15.70 28.26 0.59
N LEU A 29 -15.17 28.39 1.82
CA LEU A 29 -15.62 29.42 2.77
C LEU A 29 -15.38 30.83 2.20
N VAL A 30 -14.19 31.12 1.65
CA VAL A 30 -13.87 32.42 1.06
C VAL A 30 -14.78 32.73 -0.13
N LEU A 31 -15.06 31.75 -0.99
CA LEU A 31 -15.97 31.91 -2.13
C LEU A 31 -17.41 32.18 -1.68
N ALA A 32 -17.87 31.56 -0.60
CA ALA A 32 -19.20 31.76 -0.07
C ALA A 32 -19.42 33.18 0.50
N LEU A 33 -18.37 33.86 0.97
CA LEU A 33 -18.45 35.27 1.36
C LEU A 33 -18.81 36.20 0.18
N ILE A 34 -18.39 35.83 -1.04
CA ILE A 34 -18.65 36.61 -2.26
C ILE A 34 -20.00 36.20 -2.89
N THR A 35 -20.41 34.95 -2.70
CA THR A 35 -21.62 34.37 -3.31
C THR A 35 -22.50 33.70 -2.25
N PRO A 36 -23.47 34.44 -1.66
CA PRO A 36 -24.31 33.96 -0.56
C PRO A 36 -24.99 32.59 -0.74
N PRO A 37 -25.47 32.16 -1.93
CA PRO A 37 -26.08 30.84 -2.05
C PRO A 37 -25.10 29.66 -1.80
N LEU A 38 -23.79 29.88 -1.84
CA LEU A 38 -22.80 28.82 -1.55
C LEU A 38 -22.72 28.44 -0.06
N PHE A 39 -23.30 29.22 0.86
CA PHE A 39 -23.26 28.89 2.30
C PHE A 39 -23.87 27.52 2.62
N LEU A 40 -24.92 27.09 1.91
CA LEU A 40 -25.51 25.76 2.09
C LEU A 40 -24.51 24.64 1.74
N ILE A 41 -23.74 24.82 0.66
CA ILE A 41 -22.71 23.87 0.24
C ILE A 41 -21.59 23.80 1.29
N VAL A 42 -21.18 24.96 1.83
CA VAL A 42 -20.17 25.02 2.89
C VAL A 42 -20.63 24.30 4.15
N ILE A 43 -21.89 24.47 4.58
CA ILE A 43 -22.43 23.77 5.77
C ILE A 43 -22.38 22.26 5.58
N ILE A 44 -22.86 21.75 4.44
CA ILE A 44 -22.81 20.31 4.12
C ILE A 44 -21.35 19.81 4.10
N TYR A 45 -20.45 20.59 3.50
CA TYR A 45 -19.03 20.25 3.45
C TYR A 45 -18.39 20.21 4.84
N MET A 46 -18.75 21.14 5.73
CA MET A 46 -18.24 21.18 7.12
C MET A 46 -18.69 19.95 7.92
N VAL A 47 -19.95 19.50 7.75
CA VAL A 47 -20.43 18.25 8.35
C VAL A 47 -19.64 17.05 7.83
N TYR A 48 -19.38 17.00 6.52
CA TYR A 48 -18.54 15.97 5.91
C TYR A 48 -17.11 15.98 6.47
N ILE A 49 -16.49 17.14 6.65
CA ILE A 49 -15.15 17.27 7.24
C ILE A 49 -15.16 16.79 8.70
N ALA A 50 -16.16 17.18 9.49
CA ALA A 50 -16.29 16.72 10.87
C ALA A 50 -16.39 15.19 10.97
N TYR A 51 -17.16 14.57 10.07
CA TYR A 51 -17.24 13.11 9.95
C TYR A 51 -15.87 12.48 9.62
N GLN A 52 -15.14 13.05 8.66
CA GLN A 52 -13.81 12.55 8.28
C GLN A 52 -12.77 12.72 9.40
N ILE A 53 -12.83 13.81 10.17
CA ILE A 53 -11.97 14.01 11.35
C ILE A 53 -12.24 12.91 12.38
N LYS A 54 -13.52 12.60 12.64
CA LYS A 54 -13.91 11.51 13.55
C LYS A 54 -13.38 10.16 13.04
N LYS A 55 -13.55 9.87 11.74
CA LYS A 55 -13.02 8.66 11.11
C LYS A 55 -11.50 8.55 11.24
N ASN A 56 -10.75 9.64 11.01
CA ASN A 56 -9.29 9.65 11.08
C ASN A 56 -8.73 9.53 12.50
N LYS A 57 -9.55 9.81 13.51
CA LYS A 57 -9.24 9.53 14.92
C LYS A 57 -9.63 8.12 15.35
N SER A 58 -10.18 7.30 14.45
CA SER A 58 -10.45 5.90 14.77
C SER A 58 -9.16 5.17 15.11
N GLU A 59 -9.27 4.22 16.03
CA GLU A 59 -8.15 3.38 16.46
C GLU A 59 -7.49 2.65 15.29
N GLN A 60 -8.29 2.23 14.30
CA GLN A 60 -7.81 1.57 13.07
C GLN A 60 -6.84 2.45 12.28
N VAL A 61 -7.20 3.71 12.04
CA VAL A 61 -6.35 4.64 11.29
C VAL A 61 -5.08 4.93 12.08
N ILE A 62 -5.17 5.06 13.41
CA ILE A 62 -3.99 5.28 14.26
C ILE A 62 -3.03 4.10 14.18
N LYS A 63 -3.52 2.86 14.36
CA LYS A 63 -2.71 1.64 14.26
C LYS A 63 -2.11 1.43 12.88
N PHE A 64 -2.87 1.71 11.82
CA PHE A 64 -2.35 1.60 10.46
C PHE A 64 -1.22 2.61 10.18
N GLU A 65 -1.35 3.84 10.67
CA GLU A 65 -0.28 4.85 10.57
C GLU A 65 0.97 4.45 11.36
N GLU A 66 0.79 3.77 12.50
CA GLU A 66 1.90 3.19 13.25
C GLU A 66 2.62 2.08 12.47
N ILE A 67 1.88 1.17 11.83
CA ILE A 67 2.45 0.17 10.93
C ILE A 67 3.25 0.83 9.81
N LEU A 68 2.70 1.87 9.16
CA LEU A 68 3.41 2.62 8.11
C LEU A 68 4.67 3.31 8.61
N ARG A 69 4.63 3.86 9.84
CA ARG A 69 5.79 4.49 10.49
C ARG A 69 6.89 3.45 10.74
N LEU A 70 6.56 2.31 11.34
CA LEU A 70 7.51 1.23 11.62
C LEU A 70 8.13 0.66 10.35
N TYR A 71 7.33 0.49 9.30
CA TYR A 71 7.83 0.08 7.98
C TYR A 71 8.81 1.12 7.40
N SER A 72 8.45 2.41 7.46
CA SER A 72 9.27 3.49 6.92
C SER A 72 10.56 3.73 7.72
N SER A 73 10.59 3.34 9.00
CA SER A 73 11.79 3.38 9.85
C SER A 73 12.57 2.08 9.84
N GLU A 74 12.28 1.16 8.90
CA GLU A 74 12.97 -0.13 8.73
C GLU A 74 12.93 -1.02 9.99
N SER A 75 11.97 -0.77 10.88
CA SER A 75 11.77 -1.52 12.12
C SER A 75 10.88 -2.74 11.86
N TYR A 76 11.36 -3.64 10.99
CA TYR A 76 10.53 -4.69 10.39
C TYR A 76 9.97 -5.69 11.41
N ASP A 77 10.74 -6.09 12.42
CA ASP A 77 10.27 -7.02 13.47
C ASP A 77 9.09 -6.44 14.25
N GLN A 78 9.22 -5.18 14.69
CA GLN A 78 8.15 -4.47 15.38
C GLN A 78 6.94 -4.26 14.46
N CYS A 79 7.19 -3.95 13.18
CA CYS A 79 6.14 -3.81 12.18
C CYS A 79 5.35 -5.11 12.00
N ILE A 80 6.01 -6.28 11.97
CA ILE A 80 5.35 -7.58 11.89
C ILE A 80 4.47 -7.84 13.12
N VAL A 81 4.96 -7.52 14.32
CA VAL A 81 4.18 -7.65 15.57
C VAL A 81 2.92 -6.79 15.50
N GLU A 82 3.04 -5.53 15.10
CA GLU A 82 1.87 -4.64 14.96
C GLU A 82 0.91 -5.09 13.86
N CYS A 83 1.42 -5.61 12.74
CA CYS A 83 0.60 -6.23 11.70
C CYS A 83 -0.19 -7.44 12.24
N ASN A 84 0.38 -8.25 13.13
CA ASN A 84 -0.30 -9.40 13.73
C ASN A 84 -1.37 -8.98 14.76
N HIS A 85 -1.16 -7.88 15.48
CA HIS A 85 -2.15 -7.32 16.40
C HIS A 85 -3.26 -6.53 15.69
N TYR A 86 -3.16 -6.33 14.39
CA TYR A 86 -4.18 -5.66 13.60
C TYR A 86 -5.38 -6.60 13.37
N TYR A 87 -6.33 -6.60 14.31
CA TYR A 87 -7.53 -7.46 14.37
C TYR A 87 -8.46 -7.48 13.14
N TYR A 88 -8.24 -6.61 12.16
CA TYR A 88 -9.05 -6.56 10.94
C TYR A 88 -8.40 -7.43 9.87
N ASN A 89 -8.69 -8.72 9.98
CA ASN A 89 -8.14 -9.83 9.17
C ASN A 89 -8.21 -9.65 7.64
N ASP A 90 -8.98 -8.68 7.12
CA ASP A 90 -9.17 -8.48 5.67
C ASP A 90 -8.59 -7.16 5.15
N ASN A 91 -7.68 -6.53 5.90
CA ASN A 91 -6.96 -5.37 5.37
C ASN A 91 -5.79 -5.81 4.48
N LEU A 92 -6.07 -5.93 3.18
CA LEU A 92 -5.10 -6.19 2.12
C LEU A 92 -3.79 -5.40 2.29
N LYS A 93 -3.87 -4.11 2.66
CA LYS A 93 -2.68 -3.26 2.80
C LYS A 93 -1.75 -3.78 3.91
N VAL A 94 -2.32 -4.20 5.03
CA VAL A 94 -1.56 -4.71 6.18
C VAL A 94 -0.90 -6.04 5.84
N HIS A 95 -1.60 -6.93 5.13
CA HIS A 95 -1.01 -8.18 4.66
C HIS A 95 0.16 -7.97 3.71
N ILE A 96 0.04 -7.01 2.78
CA ILE A 96 1.14 -6.64 1.88
C ILE A 96 2.31 -6.08 2.67
N ILE A 97 2.09 -5.13 3.58
CA ILE A 97 3.17 -4.55 4.39
C ILE A 97 3.86 -5.63 5.24
N LYS A 98 3.09 -6.51 5.88
CA LYS A 98 3.63 -7.65 6.64
C LYS A 98 4.50 -8.54 5.76
N ALA A 99 4.03 -8.89 4.56
CA ALA A 99 4.81 -9.66 3.61
C ALA A 99 6.12 -8.93 3.28
N LEU A 100 6.08 -7.64 2.96
CA LEU A 100 7.29 -6.87 2.67
C LEU A 100 8.27 -6.87 3.85
N CYS A 101 7.81 -6.70 5.09
CA CYS A 101 8.67 -6.84 6.27
C CYS A 101 9.33 -8.22 6.37
N LEU A 102 8.59 -9.29 6.09
CA LEU A 102 9.11 -10.65 6.10
C LEU A 102 10.18 -10.85 5.02
N TYR A 103 9.97 -10.26 3.84
CA TYR A 103 10.97 -10.27 2.76
C TYR A 103 12.27 -9.57 3.19
N GLU A 104 12.18 -8.37 3.77
CA GLU A 104 13.37 -7.63 4.23
C GLU A 104 14.09 -8.36 5.38
N ASN A 105 13.35 -9.07 6.24
CA ASN A 105 13.90 -9.96 7.27
C ASN A 105 14.40 -11.32 6.74
N LYS A 106 14.42 -11.53 5.42
CA LYS A 106 14.83 -12.78 4.76
C LYS A 106 13.99 -14.01 5.12
N ASN A 107 12.79 -13.82 5.66
CA ASN A 107 11.82 -14.89 5.87
C ASN A 107 11.02 -15.14 4.59
N TYR A 108 11.72 -15.63 3.57
CA TYR A 108 11.20 -15.79 2.21
C TYR A 108 10.02 -16.78 2.13
N GLN A 109 10.02 -17.82 2.96
CA GLN A 109 8.95 -18.82 2.96
C GLN A 109 7.63 -18.23 3.46
N GLU A 110 7.66 -17.48 4.56
CA GLU A 110 6.45 -16.81 5.07
C GLU A 110 5.98 -15.70 4.12
N PHE A 111 6.91 -14.95 3.51
CA PHE A 111 6.57 -14.00 2.46
C PHE A 111 5.78 -14.66 1.32
N ILE A 112 6.28 -15.78 0.78
CA ILE A 112 5.59 -16.53 -0.28
C ILE A 112 4.19 -16.95 0.18
N ASN A 113 4.08 -17.48 1.40
CA ASN A 113 2.80 -17.95 1.94
C ASN A 113 1.76 -16.83 2.02
N ILE A 114 2.14 -15.65 2.51
CA ILE A 114 1.22 -14.50 2.59
C ILE A 114 0.85 -14.01 1.19
N ILE A 115 1.81 -13.84 0.29
CA ILE A 115 1.53 -13.35 -1.06
C ILE A 115 0.62 -14.32 -1.83
N LYS A 116 0.74 -15.64 -1.64
CA LYS A 116 -0.16 -16.65 -2.24
C LYS A 116 -1.59 -16.57 -1.71
N GLN A 117 -1.77 -16.16 -0.46
CA GLN A 117 -3.11 -16.01 0.15
C GLN A 117 -3.82 -14.75 -0.33
N ILE A 118 -3.08 -13.76 -0.84
CA ILE A 118 -3.66 -12.57 -1.41
C ILE A 118 -4.17 -12.90 -2.82
N ASP A 119 -5.46 -12.66 -3.06
CA ASP A 119 -6.05 -12.77 -4.39
C ASP A 119 -5.23 -11.93 -5.40
N GLY A 120 -4.65 -12.62 -6.39
CA GLY A 120 -3.78 -12.03 -7.40
C GLY A 120 -4.42 -10.89 -8.19
N SER A 121 -5.76 -10.83 -8.26
CA SER A 121 -6.49 -9.71 -8.87
C SER A 121 -6.30 -8.39 -8.10
N LYS A 122 -6.08 -8.47 -6.79
CA LYS A 122 -5.85 -7.32 -5.90
C LYS A 122 -4.41 -6.82 -5.91
N LEU A 123 -3.47 -7.68 -6.34
CA LEU A 123 -2.05 -7.36 -6.54
C LEU A 123 -1.73 -6.95 -7.99
N ASN A 124 -2.77 -6.81 -8.83
CA ASN A 124 -2.61 -6.64 -10.27
C ASN A 124 -1.54 -5.58 -10.60
N GLU A 125 -0.48 -6.06 -11.25
CA GLU A 125 0.61 -5.30 -11.83
C GLU A 125 1.58 -4.61 -10.86
N ASP A 126 1.61 -5.00 -9.58
CA ASP A 126 2.73 -4.60 -8.71
C ASP A 126 3.98 -5.40 -9.08
N ILE A 127 4.73 -4.86 -10.05
CA ILE A 127 5.98 -5.43 -10.57
C ILE A 127 6.98 -5.70 -9.45
N ASP A 128 7.04 -4.84 -8.41
CA ASP A 128 7.99 -5.00 -7.31
C ASP A 128 7.64 -6.22 -6.45
N ILE A 129 6.36 -6.38 -6.10
CA ILE A 129 5.91 -7.56 -5.33
C ILE A 129 6.17 -8.85 -6.13
N PHE A 130 5.87 -8.86 -7.43
CA PHE A 130 6.14 -10.04 -8.27
C PHE A 130 7.65 -10.32 -8.41
N LEU A 131 8.49 -9.29 -8.45
CA LEU A 131 9.94 -9.45 -8.49
C LEU A 131 10.45 -10.06 -7.18
N LYS A 132 10.02 -9.50 -6.03
CA LYS A 132 10.34 -10.05 -4.70
C LYS A 132 9.83 -11.48 -4.55
N LEU A 133 8.68 -11.82 -5.13
CA LEU A 133 8.14 -13.19 -5.18
C LEU A 133 9.05 -14.14 -5.96
N ALA A 134 9.48 -13.75 -7.16
CA ALA A 134 10.41 -14.56 -7.95
C ALA A 134 11.75 -14.77 -7.22
N GLN A 135 12.30 -13.72 -6.63
CA GLN A 135 13.52 -13.78 -5.83
C GLN A 135 13.37 -14.68 -4.60
N SER A 136 12.23 -14.58 -3.90
CA SER A 136 11.95 -15.44 -2.74
C SER A 136 11.87 -16.92 -3.12
N TYR A 137 11.31 -17.23 -4.29
CA TYR A 137 11.33 -18.59 -4.82
C TYR A 137 12.75 -19.07 -5.11
N GLU A 138 13.62 -18.23 -5.69
CA GLU A 138 15.04 -18.58 -5.86
C GLU A 138 15.73 -18.87 -4.53
N TYR A 139 15.57 -17.99 -3.53
CA TYR A 139 16.20 -18.15 -2.22
C TYR A 139 15.69 -19.37 -1.45
N THR A 140 14.51 -19.89 -1.79
CA THR A 140 13.94 -21.11 -1.21
C THR A 140 14.13 -22.35 -2.07
N GLY A 141 14.87 -22.25 -3.19
CA GLY A 141 15.17 -23.36 -4.09
C GLY A 141 14.02 -23.76 -5.03
N GLN A 142 12.92 -23.02 -5.05
CA GLN A 142 11.76 -23.22 -5.93
C GLN A 142 12.00 -22.56 -7.31
N ILE A 143 13.01 -23.06 -8.03
CA ILE A 143 13.52 -22.41 -9.25
C ILE A 143 12.48 -22.39 -10.38
N ASP A 144 11.66 -23.44 -10.50
CA ASP A 144 10.65 -23.52 -11.56
C ASP A 144 9.54 -22.47 -11.35
N GLU A 145 9.10 -22.29 -10.12
CA GLU A 145 8.14 -21.25 -9.73
C GLU A 145 8.72 -19.86 -9.98
N ALA A 146 9.99 -19.63 -9.63
CA ALA A 146 10.67 -18.37 -9.91
C ALA A 146 10.64 -18.04 -11.41
N LYS A 147 10.98 -19.01 -12.26
CA LYS A 147 10.97 -18.86 -13.73
C LYS A 147 9.57 -18.54 -14.28
N ILE A 148 8.52 -19.14 -13.72
CA ILE A 148 7.14 -18.82 -14.11
C ILE A 148 6.83 -17.35 -13.84
N ILE A 149 7.22 -16.84 -12.67
CA ILE A 149 6.99 -15.42 -12.32
C ILE A 149 7.85 -14.49 -13.18
N TYR A 150 9.13 -14.79 -13.43
CA TYR A 150 9.96 -13.98 -14.33
C TYR A 150 9.42 -13.91 -15.76
N LYS A 151 8.92 -15.03 -16.30
CA LYS A 151 8.25 -15.05 -17.61
C LYS A 151 7.01 -14.15 -17.64
N LYS A 152 6.25 -14.09 -16.54
CA LYS A 152 5.12 -13.17 -16.39
C LYS A 152 5.60 -11.71 -16.37
N LEU A 153 6.65 -11.41 -15.62
CA LEU A 153 7.25 -10.07 -15.54
C LEU A 153 7.82 -9.58 -16.88
N LEU A 154 8.36 -10.48 -17.69
CA LEU A 154 8.91 -10.16 -19.00
C LEU A 154 7.85 -9.57 -19.96
N LYS A 155 6.56 -9.86 -19.75
CA LYS A 155 5.46 -9.23 -20.52
C LYS A 155 5.39 -7.71 -20.30
N TYR A 156 5.77 -7.23 -19.12
CA TYR A 156 5.78 -5.81 -18.76
C TYR A 156 7.12 -5.14 -19.08
N GLN A 157 8.22 -5.90 -19.06
CA GLN A 157 9.58 -5.42 -19.37
C GLN A 157 10.25 -6.31 -20.40
N THR A 158 9.75 -6.30 -21.63
CA THR A 158 10.13 -7.22 -22.73
C THR A 158 11.62 -7.21 -23.08
N ASN A 159 12.30 -6.08 -22.84
CA ASN A 159 13.72 -5.90 -23.13
C ASN A 159 14.63 -6.04 -21.91
N SER A 160 14.11 -6.47 -20.75
CA SER A 160 14.94 -6.66 -19.56
C SER A 160 15.89 -7.84 -19.73
N LYS A 161 17.19 -7.54 -19.90
CA LYS A 161 18.25 -8.56 -19.94
C LYS A 161 18.26 -9.38 -18.65
N PHE A 162 18.11 -8.72 -17.49
CA PHE A 162 18.04 -9.38 -16.19
C PHE A 162 16.98 -10.48 -16.15
N LEU A 163 15.74 -10.20 -16.60
CA LEU A 163 14.67 -11.19 -16.59
C LEU A 163 14.96 -12.36 -17.54
N LYS A 164 15.57 -12.10 -18.70
CA LYS A 164 15.95 -13.15 -19.66
C LYS A 164 17.02 -14.07 -19.07
N ASP A 165 18.07 -13.48 -18.49
CA ASP A 165 19.16 -14.22 -17.83
C ASP A 165 18.60 -15.11 -16.71
N LYS A 166 17.67 -14.61 -15.90
CA LYS A 166 17.01 -15.38 -14.83
C LYS A 166 16.14 -16.54 -15.32
N ILE A 167 15.57 -16.44 -16.52
CA ILE A 167 14.77 -17.51 -17.12
C ILE A 167 15.67 -18.62 -17.69
N GLU A 168 16.83 -18.24 -18.25
CA GLU A 168 17.75 -19.13 -18.96
C GLU A 168 18.75 -19.86 -18.04
N GLN A 169 18.95 -19.39 -16.80
CA GLN A 169 19.78 -20.08 -15.81
C GLN A 169 19.27 -21.50 -15.56
N LYS A 170 20.13 -22.50 -15.82
CA LYS A 170 19.89 -23.93 -15.55
C LYS A 170 20.29 -24.28 -14.13
#